data_AF-A0A9E4JBS6-F1
#
_entry.id   AF-A0A9E4JBS6-F1
#
_cell.length_a   1.000
_cell.length_b   1.000
_cell.length_c   1.000
_cell.angle_alpha   90.00
_cell.angle_beta   90.00
_cell.angle_gamma   90.00
#
_symmetry.space_group_name_H-M   'P 1'
#
loop_
_entity.id
_entity.type
_entity.pdbx_description
1 polymer ?
#
loop_
_entity_poly.entity_id
_entity_poly.type
_entity_poly.pdbx_seq_one_letter_code
_entity_poly.pdbx_strand_id
1 'polypeptide(L)'
;MNLRAWLLAFLITQTIEVPIYTIGLRRKGLSTASLLGAGASAFTHPLVWFVIQPVMLPRVHYMAFVITAELFAWVTEALYLRMASVPWRRSLGLSLVANCISVTLGMVLMP
;
A
#
# COMPACT_ATOMS: atom_id res chain seq x y z
N MET A 1 5.19 12.40 -11.07
CA MET A 1 4.05 11.77 -11.79
C MET A 1 2.94 12.80 -11.97
N ASN A 2 2.15 12.75 -13.06
CA ASN A 2 0.96 13.62 -13.18
C ASN A 2 -0.26 13.01 -12.46
N LEU A 3 -1.28 13.82 -12.17
CA LEU A 3 -2.45 13.39 -11.38
C LEU A 3 -3.21 12.21 -12.02
N ARG A 4 -3.32 12.18 -13.35
CA ARG A 4 -4.05 11.13 -14.06
C ARG A 4 -3.34 9.78 -13.95
N ALA A 5 -2.04 9.75 -14.17
CA ALA A 5 -1.22 8.56 -14.01
C ALA A 5 -1.24 8.05 -12.56
N TRP A 6 -1.21 8.98 -11.60
CA TRP A 6 -1.36 8.63 -10.19
C TRP A 6 -2.73 8.05 -9.85
N LEU A 7 -3.82 8.63 -10.36
CA LEU A 7 -5.15 8.07 -10.16
C LEU A 7 -5.27 6.67 -10.75
N LEU A 8 -4.72 6.42 -11.94
CA LEU A 8 -4.72 5.10 -12.57
C LEU A 8 -3.95 4.08 -11.71
N ALA A 9 -2.73 4.43 -11.29
CA ALA A 9 -1.91 3.60 -10.41
C ALA A 9 -2.63 3.31 -9.09
N PHE A 10 -3.22 4.35 -8.48
CA PHE A 10 -3.97 4.21 -7.25
C PHE A 10 -5.16 3.26 -7.41
N LEU A 11 -5.95 3.40 -8.49
CA LEU A 11 -7.08 2.50 -8.75
C LEU A 11 -6.62 1.05 -8.92
N ILE A 12 -5.50 0.82 -9.61
CA ILE A 12 -4.94 -0.52 -9.75
C ILE A 12 -4.50 -1.08 -8.40
N THR A 13 -3.80 -0.29 -7.59
CA THR A 13 -3.46 -0.64 -6.20
C THR A 13 -4.71 -1.01 -5.40
N GLN A 14 -5.80 -0.21 -5.48
CA GLN A 14 -7.06 -0.51 -4.81
C GLN A 14 -7.66 -1.85 -5.28
N THR A 15 -7.65 -2.13 -6.58
CA THR A 15 -8.19 -3.40 -7.11
C THR A 15 -7.39 -4.63 -6.66
N ILE A 16 -6.11 -4.46 -6.31
CA ILE A 16 -5.24 -5.55 -5.86
C ILE A 16 -5.31 -5.71 -4.34
N GLU A 17 -5.10 -4.62 -3.60
CA GLU A 17 -4.91 -4.68 -2.15
C GLU A 17 -6.20 -4.80 -1.37
N VAL A 18 -7.28 -4.15 -1.82
CA VAL A 18 -8.57 -4.20 -1.10
C VAL A 18 -9.05 -5.65 -0.98
N PRO A 19 -9.09 -6.48 -2.03
CA PRO A 19 -9.45 -7.90 -1.89
C PRO A 19 -8.56 -8.68 -0.90
N ILE A 20 -7.24 -8.43 -0.91
CA ILE A 20 -6.30 -9.09 0.00
C ILE A 20 -6.65 -8.76 1.45
N TYR A 21 -6.85 -7.48 1.76
CA TYR A 21 -7.26 -7.03 3.09
C TYR A 21 -8.65 -7.56 3.46
N THR A 22 -9.61 -7.54 2.53
CA THR A 22 -10.97 -8.03 2.75
C THR A 22 -10.99 -9.51 3.12
N ILE A 23 -10.26 -10.35 2.37
CA ILE A 23 -10.12 -11.78 2.66
C ILE A 23 -9.38 -11.97 3.98
N GLY A 24 -8.27 -11.26 4.15
CA GLY A 24 -7.40 -11.31 5.33
C GLY A 24 -8.05 -10.80 6.61
N LEU A 25 -9.13 -10.02 6.53
CA LEU A 25 -9.87 -9.45 7.66
C LEU A 25 -11.34 -9.84 7.68
N ARG A 26 -11.76 -10.86 6.92
CA ARG A 26 -13.18 -11.28 6.77
C ARG A 26 -13.98 -11.39 8.07
N ARG A 27 -13.33 -11.73 9.19
CA ARG A 27 -13.96 -11.84 10.52
C ARG A 27 -14.45 -10.50 11.09
N LYS A 28 -13.97 -9.35 10.56
CA LYS A 28 -14.45 -8.01 10.92
C LYS A 28 -15.71 -7.58 10.16
N GLY A 29 -16.21 -8.44 9.26
CA GLY A 29 -17.31 -8.12 8.33
C GLY A 29 -16.78 -7.54 7.02
N LEU A 30 -17.48 -7.85 5.92
CA LEU A 30 -17.05 -7.52 4.56
C LEU A 30 -16.84 -6.02 4.36
N SER A 31 -17.82 -5.21 4.78
CA SER A 31 -17.76 -3.75 4.64
C SER A 31 -16.58 -3.15 5.40
N THR A 32 -16.43 -3.49 6.68
CA THR A 32 -15.31 -3.02 7.51
C THR A 32 -13.97 -3.46 6.93
N ALA A 33 -13.85 -4.71 6.49
CA ALA A 33 -12.61 -5.25 5.95
C ALA A 33 -12.19 -4.54 4.65
N SER A 34 -13.15 -4.28 3.74
CA SER A 34 -12.90 -3.54 2.51
C SER A 34 -12.56 -2.06 2.78
N LEU A 35 -13.24 -1.41 3.72
CA LEU A 35 -12.94 -0.02 4.09
C LEU A 35 -11.54 0.11 4.71
N LEU A 36 -11.13 -0.84 5.55
CA LEU A 36 -9.77 -0.88 6.09
C LEU A 36 -8.74 -1.10 4.97
N GLY A 37 -9.01 -2.00 4.03
CA GLY A 37 -8.14 -2.21 2.89
C GLY A 37 -7.97 -0.94 2.05
N ALA A 38 -9.08 -0.26 1.75
CA ALA A 38 -9.05 0.96 0.95
C ALA A 38 -8.36 2.11 1.69
N GLY A 39 -8.62 2.24 2.98
CA GLY A 39 -8.02 3.27 3.83
C GLY A 39 -6.51 3.13 3.97
N ALA A 40 -5.99 1.90 3.99
CA ALA A 40 -4.57 1.62 4.10
C ALA A 40 -3.78 2.29 2.95
N SER A 41 -4.08 1.93 1.70
CA SER A 41 -3.40 2.51 0.54
C SER A 41 -3.85 3.94 0.20
N ALA A 42 -5.05 4.35 0.59
CA ALA A 42 -5.48 5.76 0.43
C ALA A 42 -4.60 6.73 1.22
N PHE A 43 -3.98 6.28 2.32
CA PHE A 43 -3.05 7.10 3.10
C PHE A 43 -1.61 7.02 2.58
N THR A 44 -1.12 5.81 2.31
CA THR A 44 0.29 5.60 1.93
C THR A 44 0.58 6.01 0.50
N HIS A 45 -0.32 5.73 -0.45
CA HIS A 45 -0.07 5.96 -1.87
C HIS A 45 0.13 7.44 -2.23
N PRO A 46 -0.67 8.41 -1.76
CA PRO A 46 -0.38 9.83 -1.98
C PRO A 46 0.97 10.25 -1.39
N LEU A 47 1.32 9.78 -0.19
CA LEU A 47 2.56 10.14 0.48
C LEU A 47 3.79 9.61 -0.28
N VAL A 48 3.73 8.37 -0.76
CA VAL A 48 4.80 7.78 -1.58
C VAL A 48 5.04 8.64 -2.83
N TRP A 49 3.99 8.96 -3.59
CA TRP A 49 4.15 9.58 -4.91
C TRP A 49 4.31 11.11 -4.87
N PHE A 50 3.73 11.79 -3.88
CA PHE A 50 3.78 13.26 -3.81
C PHE A 50 4.76 13.80 -2.76
N VAL A 51 5.23 12.98 -1.82
CA VAL A 51 6.18 13.41 -0.78
C VAL A 51 7.50 12.65 -0.89
N ILE A 52 7.47 11.32 -0.78
CA ILE A 52 8.69 10.51 -0.72
C ILE A 52 9.42 10.54 -2.07
N GLN A 53 8.70 10.29 -3.17
CA GLN A 53 9.29 10.25 -4.51
C GLN A 53 10.00 11.56 -4.88
N PRO A 54 9.36 12.76 -4.80
CA PRO A 54 10.03 14.01 -5.17
C PRO A 54 11.20 14.39 -4.25
N VAL A 55 11.18 13.96 -2.99
CA VAL A 55 12.24 14.22 -2.02
C VAL A 55 13.43 13.28 -2.21
N MET A 56 13.18 12.02 -2.56
CA MET A 56 14.22 10.98 -2.59
C MET A 56 14.84 10.77 -3.97
N LEU A 57 14.03 10.64 -5.04
CA LEU A 57 14.55 10.28 -6.36
C LEU A 57 15.65 11.23 -6.90
N PRO A 58 15.68 12.54 -6.60
CA PRO A 58 16.79 13.40 -7.00
C PRO A 58 18.11 13.13 -6.27
N ARG A 59 18.09 12.35 -5.18
CA ARG A 59 19.21 12.19 -4.22
C ARG A 59 19.71 10.76 -4.09
N VAL A 60 18.88 9.77 -4.45
CA VAL A 60 19.21 8.35 -4.29
C VAL A 60 18.91 7.56 -5.56
N HIS A 61 19.54 6.39 -5.68
CA HIS A 61 19.26 5.45 -6.75
C HIS A 61 17.79 4.97 -6.71
N TYR A 62 17.20 4.68 -7.87
CA TYR A 62 15.80 4.23 -7.99
C TYR A 62 15.45 3.07 -7.04
N MET A 63 16.32 2.06 -6.95
CA MET A 63 16.11 0.92 -6.05
C MET A 63 16.08 1.32 -4.57
N ALA A 64 16.89 2.31 -4.16
CA ALA A 64 16.85 2.80 -2.78
C ALA A 64 15.53 3.52 -2.48
N PHE A 65 15.00 4.25 -3.46
CA PHE A 65 13.65 4.83 -3.39
C PHE A 65 12.58 3.74 -3.26
N VAL A 66 12.58 2.73 -4.13
CA VAL A 66 11.60 1.63 -4.11
C VAL A 66 11.62 0.93 -2.75
N ILE A 67 12.79 0.50 -2.27
CA ILE A 67 12.92 -0.17 -0.96
C ILE A 67 12.36 0.73 0.15
N THR A 68 12.66 2.02 0.13
CA THR A 68 12.17 2.95 1.17
C THR A 68 10.66 3.16 1.10
N ALA A 69 10.11 3.30 -0.11
CA ALA A 69 8.67 3.46 -0.33
C ALA A 69 7.89 2.22 0.14
N GLU A 70 8.36 1.03 -0.20
CA GLU A 70 7.74 -0.24 0.21
C GLU A 70 7.83 -0.48 1.72
N LEU A 71 9.00 -0.19 2.34
CA LEU A 71 9.14 -0.27 3.80
C LEU A 71 8.22 0.72 4.51
N PHE A 72 8.11 1.94 3.99
CA PHE A 72 7.20 2.96 4.51
C PHE A 72 5.74 2.50 4.43
N ALA A 73 5.31 2.00 3.27
CA ALA A 73 3.95 1.53 3.05
C ALA A 73 3.63 0.34 3.97
N TRP A 74 4.50 -0.67 4.00
CA TRP A 74 4.35 -1.84 4.86
C TRP A 74 4.18 -1.49 6.34
N VAL A 75 5.07 -0.66 6.89
CA VAL A 75 5.01 -0.30 8.32
C VAL A 75 3.80 0.58 8.62
N THR A 76 3.50 1.55 7.76
CA THR A 76 2.39 2.49 7.96
C THR A 76 1.04 1.80 7.88
N GLU A 77 0.85 0.90 6.92
CA GLU A 77 -0.39 0.13 6.78
C GLU A 77 -0.55 -0.88 7.92
N ALA A 78 0.54 -1.53 8.35
CA ALA A 78 0.51 -2.39 9.53
C ALA A 78 0.11 -1.61 10.81
N LEU A 79 0.62 -0.38 10.97
CA LEU A 79 0.22 0.52 12.05
C LEU A 79 -1.25 0.91 11.96
N TYR A 80 -1.72 1.28 10.76
CA TYR A 80 -3.12 1.60 10.50
C TYR A 80 -4.05 0.43 10.88
N LEU A 81 -3.73 -0.79 10.45
CA LEU A 81 -4.49 -1.99 10.83
C LEU A 81 -4.43 -2.27 12.33
N ARG A 82 -3.27 -2.02 12.96
CA ARG A 82 -3.12 -2.16 14.40
C ARG A 82 -4.04 -1.22 15.16
N MET A 83 -4.16 0.03 14.71
CA MET A 83 -5.10 1.02 15.25
C MET A 83 -6.56 0.56 15.08
N ALA A 84 -6.87 -0.17 14.02
CA ALA A 84 -8.16 -0.86 13.83
C ALA A 84 -8.30 -2.17 14.64
N SER A 85 -7.49 -2.36 15.69
CA SER A 85 -7.49 -3.53 16.57
C SER A 85 -7.22 -4.86 15.85
N VAL A 86 -6.42 -4.86 14.79
CA VAL A 86 -5.85 -6.09 14.21
C VAL A 86 -4.59 -6.47 14.99
N PRO A 87 -4.38 -7.75 15.37
CA PRO A 87 -3.16 -8.17 16.07
C PRO A 87 -1.90 -7.86 15.27
N TRP A 88 -0.80 -7.52 15.95
CA TRP A 88 0.46 -7.11 15.31
C TRP A 88 0.97 -8.09 14.27
N ARG A 89 1.07 -9.38 14.61
CA ARG A 89 1.54 -10.43 13.69
C ARG A 89 0.70 -10.47 12.40
N ARG A 90 -0.61 -10.28 12.53
CA ARG A 90 -1.54 -10.28 11.39
C ARG A 90 -1.44 -8.98 10.59
N SER A 91 -1.28 -7.84 11.25
CA SER A 91 -1.15 -6.53 10.60
C SER A 91 0.11 -6.48 9.74
N LEU A 92 1.26 -6.88 10.31
CA LEU A 92 2.54 -6.96 9.59
C LEU A 92 2.47 -7.98 8.46
N GLY A 93 1.98 -9.19 8.72
CA GLY A 93 1.92 -10.24 7.70
C GLY A 93 0.99 -9.88 6.54
N LEU A 94 -0.19 -9.33 6.83
CA LEU A 94 -1.17 -9.00 5.80
C LEU A 94 -0.72 -7.82 4.94
N SER A 95 -0.17 -6.78 5.57
CA SER A 95 0.36 -5.63 4.83
C SER A 95 1.58 -6.01 3.99
N LEU A 96 2.47 -6.88 4.49
CA LEU A 96 3.59 -7.40 3.69
C LEU A 96 3.10 -8.13 2.44
N VAL A 97 2.11 -9.02 2.59
CA VAL A 97 1.53 -9.76 1.46
C VAL A 97 0.90 -8.81 0.45
N ALA A 98 0.12 -7.82 0.90
CA ALA A 98 -0.51 -6.83 0.03
C ALA A 98 0.54 -6.04 -0.76
N ASN A 99 1.54 -5.47 -0.08
CA ASN A 99 2.59 -4.67 -0.71
C ASN A 99 3.44 -5.51 -1.68
N CYS A 100 3.89 -6.71 -1.29
CA CYS A 100 4.66 -7.59 -2.18
C CYS A 100 3.92 -7.92 -3.48
N ILE A 101 2.62 -8.21 -3.40
CA ILE A 101 1.82 -8.50 -4.60
C ILE A 101 1.62 -7.22 -5.42
N SER A 102 1.29 -6.11 -4.77
CA SER A 102 1.04 -4.81 -5.37
C SER A 102 2.26 -4.30 -6.16
N VAL A 103 3.45 -4.27 -5.53
CA VAL A 103 4.69 -3.82 -6.18
C VAL A 103 5.10 -4.74 -7.32
N THR A 104 4.97 -6.06 -7.16
CA THR A 104 5.33 -7.03 -8.20
C THR A 104 4.43 -6.85 -9.43
N LEU A 105 3.12 -6.73 -9.23
CA LEU A 105 2.18 -6.47 -10.32
C LEU A 105 2.38 -5.09 -10.93
N GLY A 106 2.69 -4.07 -10.13
CA GLY A 106 3.04 -2.73 -10.61
C GLY A 106 4.24 -2.76 -11.57
N MET A 107 5.31 -3.47 -11.20
CA MET A 107 6.51 -3.62 -12.04
C MET A 107 6.25 -4.38 -13.34
N VAL A 108 5.29 -5.32 -13.36
CA VAL A 108 4.93 -6.09 -14.56
C VAL A 108 3.98 -5.31 -15.48
N LEU A 109 3.01 -4.58 -14.91
CA LEU A 109 1.95 -3.90 -15.65
C LEU A 109 2.32 -2.47 -16.07
N MET A 110 3.29 -1.84 -15.40
CA MET A 110 3.70 -0.46 -15.61
C MET A 110 5.24 -0.34 -15.62
N PRO A 111 5.90 -0.83 -16.67
CA PRO A 111 7.35 -0.73 -16.81
C PRO A 111 7.84 0.72 -17.04
#